data_AF-A0A660YRE6-F1
#
_entry.id   AF-A0A660YRE6-F1
#
_cell.length_a   1.000
_cell.length_b   1.000
_cell.length_c   1.000
_cell.angle_alpha   90.00
_cell.angle_beta   90.00
_cell.angle_gamma   90.00
#
_symmetry.space_group_name_H-M   'P 1'
#
loop_
_entity.id
_entity.type
_entity.pdbx_description
1 polymer ?
#
loop_
_entity_poly.entity_id
_entity_poly.type
_entity_poly.pdbx_seq_one_letter_code
_entity_poly.pdbx_strand_id
1 'polypeptide(L)'
;FIKKNNIRALFTAIRWDEQEARKEETYFSPREIPPHIRVHPILHFKERDIWDAIIKYNIPFNRLYAQGYRSLGAKSTTFKVADIPAWEQDLENTQERAGRAQDKEAIMQRLRDLGYM
;
A
#
# COMPACT_ATOMS: atom_id res chain seq x y z
N PHE A 1 -16.44 4.00 -10.51
CA PHE A 1 -15.42 4.57 -11.41
C PHE A 1 -15.06 3.60 -12.54
N ILE A 2 -14.49 2.42 -12.25
CA ILE A 2 -14.04 1.43 -13.25
C ILE A 2 -15.14 1.10 -14.28
N LYS A 3 -16.30 0.60 -13.82
CA LYS A 3 -17.45 0.29 -14.69
C LYS A 3 -17.95 1.52 -15.46
N LYS A 4 -18.07 2.66 -14.77
CA LYS A 4 -18.59 3.92 -15.35
C LYS A 4 -17.71 4.44 -16.50
N ASN A 5 -16.39 4.30 -16.38
CA ASN A 5 -15.42 4.85 -17.33
C ASN A 5 -14.82 3.77 -18.25
N ASN A 6 -15.36 2.55 -18.23
CA ASN A 6 -14.87 1.41 -19.02
C ASN A 6 -13.35 1.19 -18.92
N ILE A 7 -12.82 1.27 -17.69
CA ILE A 7 -11.38 1.12 -17.44
C ILE A 7 -11.00 -0.35 -17.60
N ARG A 8 -10.11 -0.64 -18.56
CA ARG A 8 -9.64 -2.03 -18.83
C ARG A 8 -8.45 -2.44 -17.96
N ALA A 9 -7.62 -1.49 -17.56
CA ALA A 9 -6.45 -1.73 -16.74
C ALA A 9 -6.28 -0.63 -15.69
N LEU A 10 -5.88 -1.02 -14.47
CA LEU A 10 -5.61 -0.12 -13.37
C LEU A 10 -4.21 -0.40 -12.81
N PHE A 11 -3.33 0.57 -12.91
CA PHE A 11 -2.06 0.54 -12.21
C PHE A 11 -2.29 0.76 -10.73
N THR A 12 -1.72 -0.11 -9.90
CA THR A 12 -1.73 0.03 -8.45
C THR A 12 -0.33 -0.22 -7.91
N ALA A 13 0.02 0.50 -6.86
CA ALA A 13 1.36 0.51 -6.28
C ALA A 13 1.44 -0.40 -5.04
N ILE A 14 0.84 -1.60 -5.11
CA ILE A 14 0.96 -2.57 -4.03
C ILE A 14 2.30 -3.31 -4.16
N ARG A 15 2.85 -3.73 -3.02
CA ARG A 15 4.11 -4.46 -2.92
C ARG A 15 3.95 -5.69 -2.03
N TRP A 16 4.76 -6.71 -2.25
CA TRP A 16 4.74 -7.95 -1.46
C TRP A 16 5.14 -7.72 0.00
N ASP A 17 6.04 -6.77 0.26
CA ASP A 17 6.56 -6.46 1.61
C ASP A 17 5.61 -5.55 2.42
N GLU A 18 4.65 -4.89 1.78
CA GLU A 18 3.77 -3.91 2.43
C GLU A 18 2.77 -4.57 3.40
N GLN A 19 2.23 -5.76 3.05
CA GLN A 19 1.22 -6.45 3.85
C GLN A 19 1.07 -7.92 3.45
N GLU A 20 0.83 -8.80 4.43
CA GLU A 20 0.67 -10.26 4.25
C GLU A 20 -0.30 -10.63 3.12
N ALA A 21 -1.46 -9.98 3.12
CA ALA A 21 -2.54 -10.14 2.15
C ALA A 21 -2.15 -9.95 0.67
N ARG A 22 -0.95 -9.44 0.40
CA ARG A 22 -0.48 -9.08 -0.95
C ARG A 22 0.60 -10.01 -1.46
N LYS A 23 1.19 -10.86 -0.60
CA LYS A 23 2.33 -11.71 -0.95
C LYS A 23 2.07 -12.63 -2.15
N GLU A 24 0.81 -13.01 -2.37
CA GLU A 24 0.40 -13.92 -3.45
C GLU A 24 -0.11 -13.17 -4.70
N GLU A 25 -0.10 -11.84 -4.71
CA GLU A 25 -0.50 -11.09 -5.90
C GLU A 25 0.50 -11.30 -7.06
N THR A 26 -0.02 -11.15 -8.27
CA THR A 26 0.72 -11.31 -9.52
C THR A 26 0.79 -9.99 -10.28
N TYR A 27 1.83 -9.79 -11.10
CA TYR A 27 2.02 -8.53 -11.86
C TYR A 27 0.81 -8.09 -12.69
N PHE A 28 0.07 -9.06 -13.23
CA PHE A 28 -1.16 -8.86 -13.97
C PHE A 28 -2.25 -9.70 -13.30
N SER A 29 -3.13 -9.02 -12.58
CA SER A 29 -4.13 -9.63 -11.69
C SER A 29 -5.54 -9.32 -12.24
N PRO A 30 -6.13 -10.22 -13.05
CA PRO A 30 -7.48 -10.04 -13.59
C PRO A 30 -8.53 -9.99 -12.47
N ARG A 31 -9.54 -9.16 -12.67
CA ARG A 31 -10.69 -9.02 -11.77
C ARG A 31 -11.96 -9.20 -12.58
N GLU A 32 -12.92 -9.93 -12.01
CA GLU A 32 -14.15 -10.29 -12.70
C GLU A 32 -15.24 -9.23 -12.53
N ILE A 33 -15.31 -8.58 -11.38
CA ILE A 33 -16.41 -7.67 -11.02
C ILE A 33 -15.89 -6.31 -10.53
N PRO A 34 -16.00 -5.23 -11.33
CA PRO A 34 -16.19 -5.26 -12.79
C PRO A 34 -14.97 -5.84 -13.52
N PRO A 35 -15.11 -6.30 -14.78
CA PRO A 35 -13.98 -6.82 -15.54
C PRO A 35 -12.88 -5.76 -15.74
N HIS A 36 -11.68 -6.01 -15.22
CA HIS A 36 -10.48 -5.20 -15.46
C HIS A 36 -9.22 -5.97 -15.06
N ILE A 37 -8.05 -5.51 -15.48
CA ILE A 37 -6.76 -6.03 -15.03
C ILE A 37 -6.16 -5.03 -14.04
N ARG A 38 -5.72 -5.50 -12.86
CA ARG A 38 -4.81 -4.72 -12.03
C ARG A 38 -3.38 -5.01 -12.45
N VAL A 39 -2.61 -3.95 -12.64
CA VAL A 39 -1.18 -4.04 -12.97
C VAL A 39 -0.39 -3.54 -11.77
N HIS A 40 0.63 -4.29 -11.36
CA HIS A 40 1.45 -4.02 -10.18
C HIS A 40 2.93 -3.81 -10.58
N PRO A 41 3.32 -2.62 -11.10
CA PRO A 41 4.65 -2.43 -11.69
C PRO A 41 5.81 -2.57 -10.70
N ILE A 42 5.53 -2.26 -9.43
CA ILE A 42 6.52 -2.20 -8.36
C ILE A 42 6.39 -3.37 -7.38
N LEU A 43 5.70 -4.45 -7.75
CA LEU A 43 5.27 -5.50 -6.82
C LEU A 43 6.43 -6.12 -6.00
N HIS A 44 7.60 -6.23 -6.62
CA HIS A 44 8.84 -6.78 -6.02
C HIS A 44 9.69 -5.76 -5.26
N PHE A 45 9.39 -4.46 -5.36
CA PHE A 45 10.14 -3.43 -4.65
C PHE A 45 9.86 -3.56 -3.16
N LYS A 46 10.89 -3.35 -2.35
CA LYS A 46 10.77 -3.12 -0.92
C LYS A 46 10.53 -1.65 -0.62
N GLU A 47 10.12 -1.34 0.61
CA GLU A 47 9.90 0.05 1.04
C GLU A 47 11.17 0.87 0.94
N ARG A 48 12.32 0.25 1.26
CA ARG A 48 13.64 0.86 1.09
C ARG A 48 13.91 1.26 -0.36
N ASP A 49 13.62 0.39 -1.33
CA ASP A 49 13.81 0.69 -2.74
C ASP A 49 12.97 1.89 -3.19
N ILE A 50 11.75 2.05 -2.63
CA ILE A 50 10.89 3.20 -2.89
C ILE A 50 11.50 4.49 -2.34
N TRP A 51 11.95 4.49 -1.09
CA TRP A 51 12.58 5.69 -0.51
C TRP A 51 13.89 6.06 -1.20
N ASP A 52 14.72 5.08 -1.53
CA ASP A 52 15.96 5.29 -2.27
C ASP A 52 15.68 5.92 -3.64
N ALA A 53 14.65 5.45 -4.35
CA ALA A 53 14.23 6.03 -5.62
C ALA A 53 13.70 7.47 -5.45
N ILE A 54 12.85 7.71 -4.45
CA ILE A 54 12.30 9.04 -4.16
C ILE A 54 13.43 10.05 -3.91
N ILE A 55 14.41 9.71 -3.08
CA ILE A 55 15.54 10.58 -2.74
C ILE A 55 16.47 10.76 -3.95
N LYS A 56 16.86 9.66 -4.60
CA LYS A 56 17.80 9.67 -5.74
C LYS A 56 17.29 10.53 -6.90
N TYR A 57 15.99 10.46 -7.19
CA TYR A 57 15.37 11.19 -8.30
C TYR A 57 14.63 12.46 -7.87
N ASN A 58 14.78 12.88 -6.61
CA ASN A 58 14.13 14.07 -6.04
C ASN A 58 12.62 14.12 -6.32
N ILE A 59 11.94 12.98 -6.13
CA ILE A 59 10.50 12.85 -6.37
C ILE A 59 9.74 13.55 -5.23
N PRO A 60 8.81 14.46 -5.51
CA PRO A 60 7.98 15.06 -4.47
C PRO A 60 7.15 14.01 -3.72
N PHE A 61 7.16 14.09 -2.38
CA PHE A 61 6.37 13.22 -1.52
C PHE A 61 5.58 14.04 -0.47
N ASN A 62 4.63 13.40 0.21
CA ASN A 62 3.81 14.07 1.22
C ASN A 62 4.63 14.42 2.47
N ARG A 63 4.63 15.69 2.89
CA ARG A 63 5.36 16.17 4.09
C ARG A 63 5.11 15.38 5.38
N LEU A 64 3.97 14.69 5.51
CA LEU A 64 3.68 13.85 6.67
C LEU A 64 4.69 12.70 6.82
N TYR A 65 5.30 12.21 5.73
CA TYR A 65 6.35 11.21 5.83
C TYR A 65 7.59 11.74 6.56
N ALA A 66 7.93 13.02 6.38
CA ALA A 66 9.00 13.66 7.16
C ALA A 66 8.64 13.86 8.64
N GLN A 67 7.34 13.80 8.97
CA GLN A 67 6.83 13.88 10.33
C GLN A 67 6.65 12.50 10.96
N GLY A 68 7.16 11.44 10.35
CA GLY A 68 7.17 10.07 10.89
C GLY A 68 5.89 9.26 10.71
N TYR A 69 5.03 9.67 9.79
CA TYR A 69 4.00 8.77 9.25
C TYR A 69 4.61 7.85 8.21
N ARG A 70 4.28 6.55 8.23
CA ARG A 70 4.85 5.57 7.30
C ARG A 70 3.84 5.04 6.26
N SER A 71 2.55 5.08 6.58
CA SER A 71 1.46 4.77 5.65
C SER A 71 0.27 5.70 5.88
N LEU A 72 -0.28 6.28 4.81
CA LEU A 72 -1.32 7.30 4.87
C LEU A 72 -2.66 6.81 4.31
N GLY A 73 -3.76 7.24 4.93
CA GLY A 73 -5.08 7.22 4.30
C GLY A 73 -6.03 8.18 5.01
N ALA A 74 -7.22 7.74 5.42
CA ALA A 74 -8.15 8.63 6.12
C ALA A 74 -7.54 9.20 7.42
N LYS A 75 -7.76 10.50 7.66
CA LYS A 75 -7.23 11.25 8.81
C LYS A 75 -7.57 10.60 10.16
N SER A 76 -8.78 10.07 10.30
CA SER A 76 -9.25 9.45 11.54
C SER A 76 -8.64 8.08 11.84
N THR A 77 -7.96 7.45 10.88
CA THR A 77 -7.43 6.09 11.00
C THR A 77 -5.98 5.99 10.53
N THR A 78 -5.23 7.08 10.65
CA THR A 78 -3.84 7.19 10.26
C THR A 78 -3.07 7.82 11.41
N PHE A 79 -2.12 7.09 11.96
CA PHE A 79 -1.35 7.47 13.14
C PHE A 79 0.13 7.55 12.80
N LYS A 80 0.81 8.48 13.47
CA LYS A 80 2.26 8.63 13.44
C LYS A 80 2.88 7.47 14.21
N VAL A 81 3.95 6.88 13.69
CA VAL A 81 4.59 5.68 14.27
C VAL A 81 5.94 5.97 14.93
N ALA A 82 6.62 7.06 14.56
CA ALA A 82 7.87 7.50 15.17
C ALA A 82 8.05 9.01 15.00
N ASP A 83 8.96 9.65 15.76
CA ASP A 83 9.29 11.07 15.65
C ASP A 83 10.39 11.40 14.63
N ILE A 84 10.85 10.41 13.87
CA ILE A 84 11.83 10.54 12.79
C ILE A 84 11.16 10.34 11.42
N PRO A 85 11.72 10.91 10.33
CA PRO A 85 11.22 10.71 8.98
C PRO A 85 11.04 9.23 8.61
N ALA A 86 10.04 8.93 7.76
CA ALA A 86 9.69 7.56 7.38
C ALA A 86 10.88 6.76 6.85
N TRP A 87 11.73 7.36 6.00
CA TRP A 87 12.91 6.71 5.40
C TRP A 87 14.06 6.46 6.40
N GLU A 88 14.02 7.04 7.59
CA GLU A 88 15.01 6.83 8.66
C GLU A 88 14.52 5.80 9.70
N GLN A 89 13.27 5.36 9.62
CA GLN A 89 12.72 4.32 10.50
C GLN A 89 13.30 2.93 10.19
N ASP A 90 13.08 1.97 11.09
CA ASP A 90 13.46 0.58 10.85
C ASP A 90 12.56 -0.07 9.80
N LEU A 91 12.95 0.08 8.52
CA LEU A 91 12.15 -0.37 7.39
C LEU A 91 12.05 -1.90 7.28
N GLU A 92 13.07 -2.62 7.74
CA GLU A 92 13.19 -4.07 7.49
C GLU A 92 12.54 -4.90 8.60
N ASN A 93 12.54 -4.41 9.85
CA ASN A 93 12.05 -5.18 10.99
C ASN A 93 10.69 -4.72 11.52
N THR A 94 10.11 -3.65 10.97
CA THR A 94 8.79 -3.16 11.39
C THR A 94 7.85 -2.97 10.21
N GLN A 95 6.55 -3.08 10.47
CA GLN A 95 5.53 -3.05 9.42
C GLN A 95 5.18 -1.62 8.99
N GLU A 96 5.29 -1.34 7.69
CA GLU A 96 4.94 -0.05 7.08
C GLU A 96 3.53 0.44 7.46
N ARG A 97 2.56 -0.46 7.45
CA ARG A 97 1.14 -0.15 7.69
C ARG A 97 0.72 -0.22 9.16
N ALA A 98 1.65 -0.32 10.11
CA ALA A 98 1.33 -0.38 11.54
C ALA A 98 0.51 0.82 12.03
N GLY A 99 0.73 2.02 11.46
CA GLY A 99 -0.02 3.24 11.78
C GLY A 99 -1.43 3.32 11.19
N ARG A 100 -1.90 2.29 10.45
CA ARG A 100 -3.28 2.21 9.94
C ARG A 100 -4.10 1.43 10.97
N ALA A 101 -5.31 1.90 11.27
CA ALA A 101 -6.19 1.24 12.25
C ALA A 101 -6.42 -0.26 11.89
N GLN A 102 -5.81 -1.15 12.69
CA GLN A 102 -5.77 -2.61 12.46
C GLN A 102 -7.14 -3.28 12.55
N ASP A 103 -8.08 -2.71 13.32
CA ASP A 103 -9.44 -3.24 13.46
C ASP A 103 -10.15 -3.37 12.10
N LYS A 104 -9.89 -2.41 11.19
CA LYS A 104 -10.41 -2.47 9.82
C LYS A 104 -9.77 -3.60 9.03
N GLU A 105 -8.47 -3.83 9.16
CA GLU A 105 -7.76 -4.86 8.40
C GLU A 105 -8.15 -6.27 8.88
N ALA A 106 -8.35 -6.46 10.20
CA ALA A 106 -8.87 -7.71 10.77
C ALA A 106 -10.32 -7.99 10.32
N ILE A 107 -11.17 -6.97 10.29
CA ILE A 107 -12.54 -7.08 9.74
C ILE A 107 -12.49 -7.40 8.23
N MET A 108 -11.61 -6.74 7.47
CA MET A 108 -11.45 -6.99 6.03
C MET A 108 -10.90 -8.38 5.72
N GLN A 109 -10.05 -8.93 6.60
CA GLN A 109 -9.62 -10.32 6.48
C GLN A 109 -10.80 -11.27 6.72
N ARG A 110 -11.57 -11.09 7.79
CA ARG A 110 -12.78 -11.90 8.04
C ARG A 110 -13.78 -11.84 6.89
N LEU A 111 -13.96 -10.67 6.27
CA LEU A 111 -14.86 -10.53 5.11
C LEU A 111 -14.35 -11.28 3.88
N ARG A 112 -13.03 -11.37 3.67
CA ARG A 112 -12.42 -12.21 2.61
C ARG A 112 -12.60 -13.69 2.89
N ASP A 113 -12.35 -14.12 4.12
CA ASP A 113 -12.53 -15.53 4.53
C ASP A 113 -14.00 -15.99 4.36
N LEU A 114 -14.95 -15.06 4.49
CA LEU A 114 -16.38 -15.27 4.29
C LEU A 114 -16.84 -15.09 2.82
N GLY A 115 -15.93 -14.81 1.88
CA GLY A 115 -16.23 -14.73 0.44
C GLY A 115 -16.97 -13.47 -0.01
N TYR A 116 -16.99 -12.41 0.80
CA TYR A 116 -17.64 -11.13 0.44
C TYR A 116 -16.76 -10.21 -0.43
N MET A 117 -15.52 -10.60 -0.73
CA MET A 117 -14.54 -9.84 -1.53
C MET A 117 -13.71 -10.72 -2.43
#